data_AF-A0A966K6X2-F1
#
_entry.id   AF-A0A966K6X2-F1
#
_cell.length_a   1.000
_cell.length_b   1.000
_cell.length_c   1.000
_cell.angle_alpha   90.00
_cell.angle_beta   90.00
_cell.angle_gamma   90.00
#
_symmetry.space_group_name_H-M   'P 1'
#
loop_
_entity.id
_entity.type
_entity.pdbx_description
1 polymer ?
#
loop_
_entity_poly.entity_id
_entity_poly.type
_entity_poly.pdbx_seq_one_letter_code
_entity_poly.pdbx_strand_id
1 'polypeptide(L)' 'MNIRFLKTSFFIVLIFSLQSCMTTPPQNPDNICLIFEEKKSWYKAAMKSEKRWKIPPYVLMSFVYQESSFKADA' A
#
# COMPACT_ATOMS: atom_id res chain seq x y z
N MET A 1 44.75 -4.89 -4.94
CA MET A 1 43.29 -4.71 -4.76
C MET A 1 42.60 -5.30 -6.00
N ASN A 2 41.81 -6.36 -5.84
CA ASN A 2 41.46 -7.27 -6.94
C ASN A 2 40.30 -6.71 -7.79
N ILE A 3 40.52 -6.43 -9.09
CA ILE A 3 39.55 -5.79 -10.01
C ILE A 3 38.20 -6.56 -10.11
N ARG A 4 38.22 -7.89 -9.91
CA ARG A 4 37.00 -8.70 -9.82
C ARG A 4 36.11 -8.30 -8.63
N PHE A 5 36.72 -7.97 -7.49
CA PHE A 5 36.01 -7.61 -6.26
C PHE A 5 35.30 -6.25 -6.37
N LEU A 6 35.90 -5.32 -7.12
CA LEU A 6 35.32 -4.00 -7.38
C LEU A 6 34.09 -4.09 -8.32
N LYS A 7 34.17 -4.96 -9.34
CA LYS A 7 33.03 -5.22 -10.25
C LYS A 7 31.86 -5.90 -9.56
N THR A 8 32.11 -6.90 -8.71
CA THR A 8 31.03 -7.55 -7.92
C THR A 8 30.38 -6.59 -6.93
N SER A 9 31.17 -5.72 -6.29
CA SER A 9 30.64 -4.68 -5.40
C SER A 9 29.71 -3.71 -6.13
N PHE A 10 30.11 -3.22 -7.31
CA PHE A 10 29.29 -2.32 -8.13
C PHE A 10 27.96 -2.97 -8.55
N PHE A 11 27.96 -4.24 -8.92
CA PHE A 11 26.73 -4.97 -9.29
C PHE A 11 25.76 -5.13 -8.13
N ILE A 12 26.27 -5.36 -6.91
CA ILE A 12 25.44 -5.49 -5.70
C ILE A 12 24.79 -4.14 -5.37
N VAL A 13 25.56 -3.04 -5.43
CA VAL A 13 25.04 -1.69 -5.21
C VAL A 13 23.95 -1.34 -6.23
N LEU A 14 24.14 -1.73 -7.50
CA LEU A 14 23.14 -1.52 -8.55
C LEU A 14 21.82 -2.27 -8.25
N ILE A 15 21.89 -3.51 -7.78
CA ILE A 15 20.69 -4.29 -7.44
C ILE A 15 19.95 -3.69 -6.25
N PHE A 16 20.68 -3.26 -5.21
CA PHE A 16 20.06 -2.60 -4.05
C PHE A 16 19.41 -1.25 -4.40
N SER A 17 19.87 -0.57 -5.45
CA SER A 17 19.28 0.70 -5.88
C SER A 17 17.91 0.55 -6.55
N LEU A 18 17.49 -0.66 -6.93
CA LEU A 18 16.23 -0.94 -7.62
C LEU A 18 15.04 -1.23 -6.68
N GLN A 19 15.17 -1.01 -5.37
CA GLN A 19 14.05 -1.23 -4.46
C GLN A 19 13.00 -0.12 -4.59
N SER A 20 11.88 -0.43 -5.25
CA SER A 20 10.68 0.42 -5.28
C SER A 20 9.71 0.04 -4.15
N CYS A 21 9.05 1.04 -3.57
CA CYS A 21 8.06 0.83 -2.52
C CYS A 21 6.72 0.44 -3.14
N MET A 22 6.31 -0.82 -2.99
CA MET A 22 5.00 -1.31 -3.43
C MET A 22 4.04 -1.33 -2.25
N THR A 23 2.89 -0.67 -2.38
CA THR A 23 1.83 -0.76 -1.35
C THR A 23 1.05 -2.05 -1.58
N THR A 24 1.04 -2.93 -0.58
CA THR A 24 0.28 -4.16 -0.63
C THR A 24 -1.20 -3.92 -0.26
N PRO A 25 -2.15 -4.63 -0.91
CA PRO A 25 -3.53 -4.66 -0.47
C PRO A 25 -3.67 -5.18 0.98
N PRO A 26 -4.78 -4.88 1.67
CA PRO A 26 -5.04 -5.40 3.01
C PRO A 26 -5.13 -6.92 3.01
N GLN A 27 -4.66 -7.57 4.09
CA GLN A 27 -4.66 -9.03 4.20
C GLN A 27 -6.08 -9.60 4.36
N ASN A 28 -6.95 -8.86 5.03
CA ASN A 28 -8.33 -9.27 5.32
C ASN A 28 -9.30 -8.21 4.77
N PRO A 29 -9.55 -8.19 3.45
CA PRO A 29 -10.32 -7.13 2.81
C PRO A 29 -11.82 -7.15 3.17
N ASP A 30 -12.32 -8.26 3.71
CA ASP A 30 -13.73 -8.42 4.12
C ASP A 30 -14.01 -7.86 5.53
N ASN A 31 -12.98 -7.46 6.29
CA ASN A 31 -13.11 -6.93 7.64
C ASN A 31 -12.49 -5.53 7.75
N ILE A 32 -13.35 -4.50 7.68
CA ILE A 32 -12.94 -3.09 7.74
C ILE A 32 -12.15 -2.72 9.01
N CYS A 33 -12.45 -3.35 10.16
CA CYS A 33 -11.73 -3.08 11.40
C CYS A 33 -10.26 -3.51 11.28
N LEU A 34 -10.01 -4.69 10.71
CA LEU A 34 -8.66 -5.20 10.47
C LEU A 34 -7.91 -4.35 9.44
N ILE A 35 -8.60 -3.86 8.40
CA ILE A 35 -7.99 -2.94 7.41
C ILE A 35 -7.52 -1.65 8.09
N PHE A 36 -8.33 -1.07 8.99
CA PHE A 36 -7.97 0.17 9.68
C PHE A 36 -6.85 -0.02 10.70
N GLU A 37 -6.76 -1.20 11.32
CA GLU A 37 -5.65 -1.57 12.20
C GLU A 37 -4.35 -1.76 11.42
N GLU A 38 -4.39 -2.52 10.32
CA GLU A 38 -3.24 -2.80 9.46
C GLU A 38 -2.75 -1.54 8.73
N LYS A 39 -3.67 -0.75 8.17
CA LYS A 39 -3.38 0.40 7.32
C LYS A 39 -4.03 1.68 7.86
N LYS A 40 -3.45 2.25 8.92
CA LYS A 40 -3.95 3.48 9.59
C LYS A 40 -4.17 4.69 8.65
N SER A 41 -3.48 4.75 7.50
CA SER A 41 -3.71 5.78 6.48
C SER A 41 -5.11 5.69 5.87
N TRP A 42 -5.65 4.49 5.66
CA TRP A 42 -7.00 4.27 5.16
C TRP A 42 -8.07 4.76 6.13
N TYR A 43 -7.89 4.55 7.43
CA TYR A 43 -8.78 5.12 8.44
C TYR A 43 -8.82 6.65 8.35
N LYS A 44 -7.65 7.30 8.31
CA LYS A 44 -7.56 8.76 8.19
C LYS A 44 -8.23 9.26 6.89
N ALA A 45 -8.03 8.56 5.79
CA ALA A 45 -8.64 8.89 4.50
C ALA A 45 -10.17 8.73 4.54
N ALA A 46 -10.66 7.63 5.10
CA ALA A 46 -12.09 7.36 5.23
C ALA A 46 -12.80 8.40 6.10
N MET A 47 -12.23 8.77 7.26
CA MET A 47 -12.78 9.81 8.13
C MET A 47 -12.77 11.19 7.47
N LYS A 48 -11.74 11.50 6.68
CA LYS A 48 -11.68 12.76 5.91
C LYS A 48 -12.77 12.79 4.84
N SER A 49 -12.98 11.68 4.14
CA SER A 49 -14.03 11.53 3.13
C SER A 49 -15.42 11.62 3.75
N GLU A 50 -15.66 10.95 4.88
CA GLU A 50 -16.91 11.08 5.65
C GLU A 50 -17.16 12.53 6.06
N LYS A 51 -16.15 13.23 6.61
CA LYS A 51 -16.32 14.63 7.02
C LYS A 51 -16.73 15.53 5.86
N ARG A 52 -16.18 15.29 4.66
CA ARG A 52 -16.44 16.07 3.44
C ARG A 52 -17.77 15.72 2.79
N TRP A 53 -18.06 14.43 2.63
CA TRP A 53 -19.16 13.93 1.79
C TRP A 53 -20.35 13.40 2.58
N LYS A 54 -20.22 13.26 3.91
CA LYS A 54 -21.23 12.72 4.83
C LYS A 54 -21.65 11.28 4.52
N ILE A 55 -20.78 10.53 3.84
CA ILE A 55 -20.97 9.11 3.54
C ILE A 55 -20.31 8.29 4.64
N PRO A 56 -20.99 7.28 5.22
CA PRO A 56 -20.39 6.44 6.23
C PRO A 56 -19.15 5.69 5.73
N PRO A 57 -18.09 5.55 6.55
CA PRO A 57 -16.84 4.90 6.14
C PRO A 57 -17.01 3.47 5.59
N TYR A 58 -17.94 2.69 6.13
CA TYR A 58 -18.19 1.32 5.67
C TYR A 58 -18.79 1.27 4.26
N VAL A 59 -19.65 2.23 3.89
CA VAL A 59 -20.20 2.33 2.53
C VAL A 59 -19.07 2.70 1.56
N LEU A 60 -18.26 3.70 1.92
CA LEU A 60 -17.15 4.12 1.09
C LEU A 60 -16.13 2.98 0.86
N MET A 61 -15.79 2.24 1.91
CA MET A 61 -14.88 1.10 1.81
C MET A 61 -15.49 -0.07 1.04
N SER A 62 -16.80 -0.32 1.14
CA SER A 62 -17.47 -1.33 0.30
C SER A 62 -17.41 -0.99 -1.18
N PHE A 63 -17.51 0.29 -1.53
CA PHE A 63 -17.32 0.75 -2.91
C PHE A 63 -15.89 0.48 -3.40
N VAL A 64 -14.88 0.84 -2.60
CA VAL A 64 -13.48 0.57 -2.95
C VAL A 64 -13.22 -0.94 -3.12
N TYR A 65 -13.82 -1.77 -2.27
CA TYR A 65 -13.71 -3.23 -2.41
C TYR A 65 -14.32 -3.74 -3.71
N GLN A 66 -15.51 -3.24 -4.07
CA GLN A 66 -16.22 -3.68 -5.26
C GLN A 66 -15.55 -3.22 -6.56
N GLU A 67 -15.02 -2.00 -6.58
CA GLU A 67 -14.42 -1.42 -7.78
C GLU A 67 -12.99 -1.92 -8.01
N SER A 68 -12.19 -2.08 -6.95
CA SER A 68 -10.77 -2.36 -7.11
C SER A 68 -10.20 -3.41 -6.16
N SER A 69 -11.00 -3.91 -5.22
CA SER A 69 -10.54 -4.81 -4.15
C SER A 69 -9.29 -4.26 -3.43
N PHE A 70 -9.25 -2.95 -3.21
CA PHE A 70 -8.13 -2.21 -2.61
C PHE A 70 -6.81 -2.22 -3.40
N LYS A 71 -6.83 -2.61 -4.67
CA LYS A 71 -5.71 -2.45 -5.60
C LYS A 71 -5.75 -1.04 -6.18
N ALA A 72 -4.61 -0.37 -6.24
CA ALA A 72 -4.50 1.00 -6.72
C ALA A 72 -4.58 1.10 -8.25
N ASP A 73 -4.29 0.01 -8.96
CA ASP A 73 -4.31 -0.13 -10.41
C ASP A 73 -5.07 -1.43 -10.72
N ALA A 74 -6.40 -1.31 -10.77
CA ALA A 74 -7.35 -2.42 -10.90
C ALA A 74 -8.21 -2.25 -12.15
#